data_AF-H2Y003-F1
#
_entry.id   AF-H2Y003-F1
#
_cell.length_a   1.000
_cell.length_b   1.000
_cell.length_c   1.000
_cell.angle_alpha   90.00
_cell.angle_beta   90.00
_cell.angle_gamma   90.00
#
_symmetry.space_group_name_H-M   'P 1'
#
loop_
_entity.id
_entity.type
_entity.pdbx_description
1 polymer ?
#
loop_
_entity_poly.entity_id
_entity_poly.type
_entity_poly.pdbx_seq_one_letter_code
_entity_poly.pdbx_strand_id
1 'polypeptide(L)'
;SDGIEQDTEVKISINVDRVYTDTNHHVVTHAGGRIQVEKEGLPDTVLWNPWIEKSQAMSDFNNDGWMNMVCVEPGFVGKRKMLGVGEEFGCKQTLTVLE
;
A
#
# COMPACT_ATOMS: atom_id res chain seq x y z
N SER A 1 17.50 7.87 -6.27
CA SER A 1 16.53 7.06 -7.04
C SER A 1 15.16 7.59 -6.70
N ASP A 2 14.29 7.82 -7.67
CA ASP A 2 13.04 8.58 -7.48
C ASP A 2 11.95 7.81 -6.72
N GLY A 3 12.31 6.81 -5.90
CA GLY A 3 11.41 6.07 -5.02
C GLY A 3 10.37 5.18 -5.72
N ILE A 4 10.45 5.06 -7.05
CA ILE A 4 9.52 4.28 -7.88
C ILE A 4 10.11 2.91 -8.17
N GLU A 5 9.35 1.85 -7.85
CA GLU A 5 9.71 0.46 -8.11
C GLU A 5 8.73 -0.22 -9.09
N GLN A 6 9.17 -1.28 -9.75
CA GLN A 6 8.35 -2.09 -10.67
C GLN A 6 8.64 -3.58 -10.44
N ASP A 7 7.91 -4.18 -9.51
CA ASP A 7 7.97 -5.61 -9.21
C ASP A 7 6.58 -6.22 -9.41
N THR A 8 6.51 -7.39 -10.08
CA THR A 8 5.24 -8.12 -10.25
C THR A 8 4.86 -8.96 -9.02
N GLU A 9 5.83 -9.26 -8.16
CA GLU A 9 5.65 -9.96 -6.89
C GLU A 9 6.65 -9.44 -5.87
N VAL A 10 6.19 -9.16 -4.65
CA VAL A 10 7.03 -8.64 -3.56
C VAL A 10 6.89 -9.51 -2.33
N LYS A 11 8.01 -10.05 -1.85
CA LYS A 11 8.09 -10.73 -0.56
C LYS A 11 8.64 -9.79 0.50
N ILE A 12 7.86 -9.55 1.56
CA ILE A 12 8.30 -8.73 2.69
C ILE A 12 9.17 -9.58 3.62
N SER A 13 10.45 -9.26 3.68
CA SER A 13 11.45 -9.89 4.57
C SER A 13 12.28 -8.89 5.37
N ILE A 14 12.03 -7.60 5.17
CA ILE A 14 12.68 -6.45 5.80
C ILE A 14 11.66 -5.31 5.91
N ASN A 15 12.07 -4.18 6.51
CA ASN A 15 11.29 -2.96 6.41
C ASN A 15 11.07 -2.59 4.94
N VAL A 16 9.81 -2.37 4.57
CA VAL A 16 9.42 -1.85 3.26
C VAL A 16 8.61 -0.57 3.44
N ASP A 17 8.88 0.39 2.58
CA ASP A 17 8.28 1.72 2.54
C ASP A 17 8.49 2.28 1.12
N ARG A 18 7.62 1.87 0.19
CA ARG A 18 7.86 1.96 -1.26
C ARG A 18 6.63 2.46 -2.00
N VAL A 19 6.83 3.26 -3.04
CA VAL A 19 5.76 3.75 -3.93
C VAL A 19 5.85 3.03 -5.28
N TYR A 20 4.74 2.43 -5.71
CA TYR A 20 4.55 1.86 -7.04
C TYR A 20 3.58 2.73 -7.83
N THR A 21 4.02 3.29 -8.95
CA THR A 21 3.20 4.13 -9.84
C THR A 21 2.57 3.30 -10.95
N ASP A 22 1.45 3.78 -11.52
CA ASP A 22 0.71 3.09 -12.59
C ASP A 22 0.31 1.64 -12.23
N THR A 23 -0.26 1.48 -11.03
CA THR A 23 -0.77 0.20 -10.53
C THR A 23 -2.30 0.15 -10.53
N ASN A 24 -2.86 -1.01 -10.86
CA ASN A 24 -4.32 -1.19 -11.03
C ASN A 24 -5.00 -1.93 -9.87
N HIS A 25 -4.48 -3.09 -9.48
CA HIS A 25 -4.99 -3.91 -8.38
C HIS A 25 -3.84 -4.72 -7.78
N HIS A 26 -4.06 -5.25 -6.57
CA HIS A 26 -3.08 -6.04 -5.85
C HIS A 26 -3.73 -7.25 -5.21
N VAL A 27 -2.97 -8.34 -5.05
CA VAL A 27 -3.39 -9.48 -4.25
C VAL A 27 -2.38 -9.69 -3.14
N VAL A 28 -2.83 -9.53 -1.91
CA VAL A 28 -2.05 -9.85 -0.71
C VAL A 28 -2.28 -11.31 -0.37
N THR A 29 -1.21 -12.10 -0.32
CA THR A 29 -1.26 -13.50 0.12
C THR A 29 -0.59 -13.62 1.48
N HIS A 30 -1.29 -14.23 2.43
CA HIS A 30 -0.77 -14.52 3.77
C HIS A 30 -1.18 -15.92 4.21
N ALA A 31 -0.69 -16.38 5.37
CA ALA A 31 -0.96 -17.72 5.87
C ALA A 31 -2.47 -18.03 6.07
N GLY A 32 -3.30 -17.01 6.23
CA GLY A 32 -4.73 -17.13 6.46
C GLY A 32 -5.60 -16.95 5.21
N GLY A 33 -5.02 -16.71 4.04
CA GLY A 33 -5.77 -16.55 2.79
C GLY A 33 -5.23 -15.45 1.88
N ARG A 34 -6.10 -14.97 1.00
CA ARG A 34 -5.78 -13.97 -0.01
C ARG A 34 -6.79 -12.84 0.04
N ILE A 35 -6.30 -11.60 -0.08
CA ILE A 35 -7.12 -10.40 -0.12
C ILE A 35 -6.80 -9.67 -1.42
N GLN A 36 -7.82 -9.37 -2.21
CA GLN A 36 -7.72 -8.50 -3.37
C GLN A 36 -7.96 -7.04 -2.95
N VAL A 37 -7.09 -6.16 -3.40
CA VAL A 37 -7.18 -4.71 -3.25
C VAL A 37 -7.41 -4.12 -4.63
N GLU A 38 -8.62 -3.63 -4.87
CA GLU A 38 -8.98 -2.89 -6.08
C GLU A 38 -9.07 -1.40 -5.78
N LYS A 39 -8.74 -0.58 -6.78
CA LYS A 39 -8.64 0.87 -6.63
C LYS A 39 -9.12 1.59 -7.89
N GLU A 40 -9.85 2.68 -7.69
CA GLU A 40 -10.36 3.56 -8.73
C GLU A 40 -9.96 5.01 -8.42
N GLY A 41 -9.54 5.76 -9.43
CA GLY A 41 -9.13 7.17 -9.28
C GLY A 41 -7.78 7.39 -8.59
N LEU A 42 -7.04 6.30 -8.28
CA LEU A 42 -5.76 6.32 -7.58
C LEU A 42 -4.72 5.62 -8.48
N PRO A 43 -3.70 6.30 -9.02
CA PRO A 43 -2.73 5.66 -9.92
C PRO A 43 -1.61 4.92 -9.18
N ASP A 44 -1.38 5.25 -7.90
CA ASP A 44 -0.20 4.81 -7.16
C ASP A 44 -0.57 3.89 -6.01
N THR A 45 0.39 3.13 -5.49
CA THR A 45 0.22 2.32 -4.29
C THR A 45 1.46 2.38 -3.42
N VAL A 46 1.28 2.70 -2.14
CA VAL A 46 2.34 2.54 -1.14
C VAL A 46 2.27 1.13 -0.57
N LEU A 47 3.42 0.46 -0.50
CA LEU A 47 3.58 -0.80 0.23
C LEU A 47 4.41 -0.52 1.48
N TRP A 48 3.82 -0.79 2.64
CA TRP A 48 4.47 -0.52 3.91
C TRP A 48 4.35 -1.67 4.92
N ASN A 49 5.48 -1.99 5.53
CA ASN A 49 5.57 -2.81 6.73
C ASN A 49 6.79 -2.31 7.54
N PRO A 50 6.61 -1.88 8.80
CA PRO A 50 7.66 -1.25 9.60
C PRO A 50 8.81 -2.21 9.96
N TRP A 51 8.53 -3.53 9.97
CA TRP A 51 9.44 -4.54 10.50
C TRP A 51 9.86 -4.25 11.94
N ILE A 52 10.84 -4.99 12.43
CA ILE A 52 11.20 -5.06 13.85
C ILE A 52 11.57 -3.69 14.45
N GLU A 53 12.57 -3.00 13.89
CA GLU A 53 13.14 -1.80 14.50
C GLU A 53 12.15 -0.62 14.53
N LYS A 54 11.43 -0.37 13.42
CA LYS A 54 10.45 0.73 13.39
C LYS A 54 9.23 0.42 14.25
N SER A 55 8.79 -0.84 14.33
CA SER A 55 7.70 -1.22 15.24
C SER A 55 8.03 -0.94 16.70
N GLN A 56 9.24 -1.28 17.13
CA GLN A 56 9.69 -1.04 18.51
C GLN A 56 9.85 0.46 18.84
N ALA A 57 10.08 1.29 17.83
CA ALA A 57 10.22 2.74 18.00
C ALA A 57 8.88 3.49 18.04
N MET A 58 7.78 2.88 17.61
CA MET A 58 6.45 3.51 17.60
C MET A 58 5.71 3.19 18.91
N SER A 59 5.61 4.16 19.80
CA SER A 59 5.02 3.98 21.15
C SER A 59 3.54 3.57 21.16
N ASP A 60 2.82 3.85 20.07
CA ASP A 60 1.42 3.52 19.85
C ASP A 60 1.23 2.23 19.01
N PHE A 61 2.32 1.55 18.65
CA PHE A 61 2.32 0.33 17.86
C PHE A 61 2.89 -0.84 18.67
N ASN A 62 2.32 -2.03 18.52
CA ASN A 62 2.84 -3.21 19.20
C ASN A 62 4.20 -3.64 18.61
N ASN A 63 5.20 -3.95 19.44
CA ASN A 63 6.55 -4.34 19.01
C ASN A 63 6.55 -5.47 17.96
N ASP A 64 5.64 -6.44 18.08
CA ASP A 64 5.49 -7.57 17.14
C ASP A 64 4.30 -7.43 16.19
N GLY A 65 3.63 -6.26 16.18
CA GLY A 65 2.46 -5.99 15.35
C GLY A 65 2.74 -6.12 13.86
N TRP A 66 3.99 -5.89 13.44
CA TRP A 66 4.42 -5.98 12.04
C TRP A 66 4.22 -7.36 11.43
N MET A 67 4.22 -8.43 12.22
CA MET A 67 4.04 -9.81 11.74
C MET A 67 2.62 -10.07 11.21
N ASN A 68 1.65 -9.28 11.67
CA ASN A 68 0.23 -9.50 11.42
C ASN A 68 -0.40 -8.45 10.51
N MET A 69 0.42 -7.64 9.85
CA MET A 69 -0.07 -6.55 9.01
C MET A 69 0.80 -6.34 7.78
N VAL A 70 0.17 -5.85 6.72
CA VAL A 70 0.83 -5.18 5.59
C VAL A 70 -0.08 -4.05 5.17
N CYS A 71 0.48 -2.87 4.93
CA CYS A 71 -0.27 -1.77 4.35
C CYS A 71 -0.08 -1.80 2.84
N VAL A 72 -1.19 -1.92 2.13
CA VAL A 72 -1.28 -1.71 0.68
C VAL A 72 -2.20 -0.52 0.49
N GLU A 73 -1.62 0.63 0.15
CA GLU A 73 -2.28 1.93 0.24
C GLU A 73 -2.42 2.52 -1.17
N PRO A 74 -3.52 2.23 -1.89
CA PRO A 74 -3.95 3.01 -3.04
C PRO A 74 -3.88 4.52 -2.78
N GLY A 75 -3.20 5.25 -3.66
CA GLY A 75 -2.93 6.67 -3.49
C GLY A 75 -2.75 7.43 -4.80
N PHE A 76 -2.62 8.74 -4.68
CA PHE A 76 -2.19 9.66 -5.74
C PHE A 76 -1.03 10.49 -5.18
N VAL A 77 0.15 9.88 -5.14
CA VAL A 77 1.32 10.36 -4.38
C VAL A 77 2.56 10.55 -5.24
N GLY A 78 2.65 9.90 -6.40
CA GLY A 78 3.77 10.07 -7.34
C GLY A 78 3.81 11.46 -7.97
N LYS A 79 2.67 12.16 -7.98
CA LYS A 79 2.58 13.58 -8.35
C LYS A 79 1.37 14.24 -7.68
N ARG A 80 1.33 15.56 -7.68
CA ARG A 80 0.20 16.32 -7.15
C ARG A 80 -1.01 16.25 -8.09
N LYS A 81 -2.17 15.82 -7.60
CA LYS A 81 -3.46 16.00 -8.29
C LYS A 81 -3.87 17.47 -8.20
N MET A 82 -4.01 18.12 -9.35
CA MET A 82 -4.56 19.47 -9.45
C MET A 82 -6.03 19.38 -9.83
N LEU A 83 -6.86 20.24 -9.25
CA LEU A 83 -8.27 20.40 -9.59
C LEU A 83 -8.52 21.84 -10.05
N GLY A 84 -9.24 21.97 -11.15
CA GLY A 84 -9.76 23.23 -11.65
C GLY A 84 -11.01 23.69 -10.90
N VAL A 85 -11.47 24.90 -11.22
CA VAL A 85 -12.72 25.45 -10.67
C VAL A 85 -13.90 24.57 -11.10
N GLY A 86 -14.66 24.08 -10.12
CA GLY A 86 -15.81 23.21 -10.36
C GLY A 86 -15.49 21.75 -10.64
N GLU A 87 -14.21 21.36 -10.62
CA GLU A 87 -13.84 19.94 -10.71
C GLU A 87 -13.93 19.24 -9.35
N GLU A 88 -14.29 17.96 -9.40
CA GLU A 88 -14.35 17.08 -8.23
C GLU A 88 -13.34 15.94 -8.37
N PHE A 89 -12.85 15.45 -7.24
CA PHE A 89 -12.02 14.26 -7.18
C PHE A 89 -12.74 13.18 -6.38
N GLY A 90 -13.00 12.06 -7.04
CA GLY A 90 -13.51 10.83 -6.42
C GLY A 90 -12.49 9.72 -6.55
N CYS A 91 -12.34 8.95 -5.49
CA CYS A 91 -11.54 7.73 -5.48
C CYS A 91 -12.23 6.65 -4.64
N LYS A 92 -11.87 5.40 -4.89
CA LYS A 92 -12.42 4.25 -4.17
C LYS A 92 -11.36 3.18 -3.99
N GLN A 93 -11.42 2.51 -2.86
CA GLN A 93 -10.72 1.25 -2.61
C GLN A 93 -11.76 0.20 -2.23
N THR A 94 -11.64 -0.98 -2.83
CA THR A 94 -12.44 -2.16 -2.49
C THR A 94 -11.52 -3.25 -1.99
N LEU A 95 -11.87 -3.85 -0.85
CA LEU A 95 -11.18 -5.02 -0.30
C LEU A 95 -12.09 -6.24 -0.42
N THR A 96 -11.59 -7.28 -1.07
CA THR A 96 -12.32 -8.54 -1.27
C THR A 96 -11.50 -9.69 -0.72
N VAL A 97 -12.06 -10.46 0.20
CA VAL A 97 -11.47 -11.75 0.62
C VAL A 97 -11.71 -12.74 -0.50
N LEU A 98 -10.65 -13.37 -1.00
CA LEU A 98 -10.74 -14.39 -2.03
C LEU A 98 -10.86 -15.77 -1.38
N GLU A 99 -11.74 -16.61 -1.92
CA GLU A 99 -11.88 -18.03 -1.56
C GLU A 99 -10.73 -18.89 -2.09
#